data_AF-A0A0L0LIV0-F1
#
_entry.id   AF-A0A0L0LIV0-F1
#
_cell.length_a   1.000
_cell.length_b   1.000
_cell.length_c   1.000
_cell.angle_alpha   90.00
_cell.angle_beta   90.00
_cell.angle_gamma   90.00
#
_symmetry.space_group_name_H-M   'P 1'
#
loop_
_entity.id
_entity.type
_entity.pdbx_description
1 polymer ?
#
loop_
_entity_poly.entity_id
_entity_poly.type
_entity_poly.pdbx_seq_one_letter_code
_entity_poly.pdbx_strand_id
1 'polypeptide(L)'
;MREHTPQWSGPMLHYILNGMVDHYGESSEGLKFRLVRNISKRKVLKMAAGASDPREGKLLQLLYATRQSPVNHFITDDRLAKLFGTAAGRITTAQTHFWKRIDQDLIDVLEEYPPEVMEILVYVIAQPFYSGIRHPDTHYESATTSWASQSLWEVYNSFRRVELARRSLVVRLMAEEGIIEIPDRVGAHFLWSGRPTRWIYFDLPRIDVSDAPGLLRLKDNPYYGELARAKMDRLNITY
;
A
#
# COMPACT_ATOMS: atom_id res chain seq x y z
N MET A 1 24.95 9.96 -14.05
CA MET A 1 24.15 9.00 -13.25
C MET A 1 23.61 7.98 -14.22
N ARG A 2 23.87 6.68 -14.01
CA ARG A 2 23.36 5.63 -14.91
C ARG A 2 21.87 5.48 -14.64
N GLU A 3 21.03 5.69 -15.66
CA GLU A 3 19.63 5.29 -15.61
C GLU A 3 19.58 3.79 -15.33
N HIS A 4 19.05 3.39 -14.18
CA HIS A 4 18.67 2.01 -13.94
C HIS A 4 17.35 1.80 -14.67
N THR A 5 17.44 1.50 -15.97
CA THR A 5 16.30 1.15 -16.81
C THR A 5 16.29 -0.37 -16.98
N PRO A 6 15.46 -1.12 -16.22
CA PRO A 6 15.12 -2.46 -16.65
C PRO A 6 14.30 -2.34 -17.94
N GLN A 7 14.65 -3.09 -18.99
CA GLN A 7 13.95 -3.10 -20.28
C GLN A 7 12.45 -3.51 -20.20
N TRP A 8 11.92 -3.78 -19.01
CA TRP A 8 10.64 -4.44 -18.77
C TRP A 8 9.57 -3.50 -18.20
N SER A 9 9.91 -2.23 -17.95
CA SER A 9 8.98 -1.23 -17.41
C SER A 9 8.26 -0.46 -18.50
N GLY A 10 6.95 -0.63 -18.63
CA GLY A 10 6.12 0.31 -19.37
C GLY A 10 6.12 1.71 -18.71
N PRO A 11 5.57 2.73 -19.39
CA PRO A 11 5.71 4.14 -19.02
C PRO A 11 5.22 4.47 -17.60
N MET A 12 4.22 3.76 -17.08
CA MET A 12 3.69 4.02 -15.74
C MET A 12 4.63 3.54 -14.65
N LEU A 13 5.22 2.35 -14.83
CA LEU A 13 6.22 1.85 -13.91
C LEU A 13 7.48 2.72 -13.96
N HIS A 14 7.85 3.24 -15.12
CA HIS A 14 8.94 4.21 -15.24
C HIS A 14 8.69 5.50 -14.44
N TYR A 15 7.48 6.07 -14.51
CA TYR A 15 7.11 7.21 -13.66
C TYR A 15 7.19 6.86 -12.16
N ILE A 16 6.79 5.65 -11.79
CA ILE A 16 6.85 5.19 -10.39
C ILE A 16 8.30 5.06 -9.92
N LEU A 17 9.15 4.40 -10.68
CA LEU A 17 10.54 4.18 -10.32
C LEU A 17 11.32 5.50 -10.29
N ASN A 18 11.21 6.34 -11.33
CA ASN A 18 11.89 7.63 -11.36
C ASN A 18 11.39 8.56 -10.25
N GLY A 19 10.09 8.59 -9.99
CA GLY A 19 9.52 9.42 -8.93
C GLY A 19 9.92 8.99 -7.51
N MET A 20 10.45 7.77 -7.34
CA MET A 20 11.07 7.32 -6.09
C MET A 20 12.57 7.61 -6.02
N VAL A 21 13.27 7.59 -7.16
CA VAL A 21 14.71 7.88 -7.25
C VAL A 21 14.99 9.39 -7.14
N ASP A 22 14.09 10.25 -7.62
CA ASP A 22 14.42 11.66 -7.85
C ASP A 22 14.47 12.60 -6.63
N HIS A 23 14.03 12.22 -5.42
CA HIS A 23 13.91 13.21 -4.34
C HIS A 23 14.57 12.83 -3.00
N TYR A 24 15.68 13.52 -2.73
CA TYR A 24 16.14 13.90 -1.40
C TYR A 24 15.02 14.63 -0.61
N GLY A 25 14.06 13.88 -0.06
CA GLY A 25 13.13 14.38 0.97
C GLY A 25 11.71 14.71 0.52
N GLU A 26 11.33 14.55 -0.75
CA GLU A 26 9.91 14.62 -1.17
C GLU A 26 9.39 13.21 -1.45
N SER A 27 8.50 12.75 -0.56
CA SER A 27 8.04 11.38 -0.41
C SER A 27 7.36 10.80 -1.66
N SER A 28 7.28 9.47 -1.73
CA SER A 28 6.41 8.68 -2.62
C SER A 28 4.93 9.14 -2.66
N GLU A 29 4.53 10.06 -1.77
CA GLU A 29 3.23 10.74 -1.77
C GLU A 29 3.11 11.63 -3.00
N GLY A 30 4.15 12.40 -3.34
CA GLY A 30 4.17 13.30 -4.50
C GLY A 30 4.00 12.54 -5.82
N LEU A 31 4.54 11.33 -5.90
CA LEU A 31 4.41 10.46 -7.07
C LEU A 31 3.00 9.90 -7.23
N LYS A 32 2.43 9.27 -6.20
CA LYS A 32 1.04 8.79 -6.24
C LYS A 32 0.06 9.95 -6.45
N PHE A 33 0.38 11.13 -5.90
CA PHE A 33 -0.39 12.37 -6.07
C PHE A 33 -0.40 12.82 -7.53
N ARG A 34 0.77 12.86 -8.18
CA ARG A 34 0.93 13.18 -9.60
C ARG A 34 0.20 12.18 -10.50
N LEU A 35 0.24 10.89 -10.15
CA LEU A 35 -0.32 9.83 -10.98
C LEU A 35 -1.85 9.78 -10.97
N VAL A 36 -2.51 9.93 -9.81
CA VAL A 36 -3.95 9.61 -9.72
C VAL A 36 -4.81 10.62 -8.96
N ARG A 37 -4.26 11.60 -8.22
CA ARG A 37 -5.09 12.48 -7.37
C ARG A 37 -6.07 13.34 -8.17
N ASN A 38 -5.62 13.90 -9.28
CA ASN A 38 -6.40 14.85 -10.08
C ASN A 38 -7.11 14.21 -11.29
N ILE A 39 -7.09 12.88 -11.40
CA ILE A 39 -7.72 12.16 -12.50
C ILE A 39 -9.13 11.75 -12.09
N SER A 40 -10.13 11.87 -12.98
CA SER A 40 -11.48 11.37 -12.70
C SER A 40 -11.57 9.85 -12.90
N LYS A 41 -12.55 9.18 -12.27
CA LYS A 41 -12.77 7.73 -12.44
C LYS A 41 -12.92 7.37 -13.93
N ARG A 42 -13.69 8.17 -14.65
CA ARG A 42 -13.92 8.00 -16.10
C ARG A 42 -12.62 8.10 -16.90
N LYS A 43 -11.75 9.06 -16.55
CA LYS A 43 -10.46 9.22 -17.24
C LYS A 43 -9.51 8.06 -16.92
N VAL A 44 -9.47 7.58 -15.68
CA VAL A 44 -8.70 6.37 -15.32
C VAL A 44 -9.19 5.14 -16.09
N LEU A 45 -10.49 4.88 -16.13
CA LEU A 45 -11.03 3.73 -16.87
C LEU A 45 -10.71 3.82 -18.37
N LYS A 46 -10.80 5.03 -18.96
CA LYS A 46 -10.42 5.25 -20.37
C LYS A 46 -8.92 5.00 -20.61
N MET A 47 -8.07 5.50 -19.72
CA MET A 47 -6.61 5.30 -19.82
C MET A 47 -6.23 3.83 -19.62
N ALA A 48 -6.88 3.14 -18.69
CA ALA A 48 -6.67 1.72 -18.45
C ALA A 48 -7.10 0.86 -19.63
N ALA A 49 -8.25 1.16 -20.24
CA ALA A 49 -8.72 0.47 -21.45
C ALA A 49 -7.87 0.76 -22.69
N GLY A 50 -7.19 1.91 -22.72
CA GLY A 50 -6.30 2.32 -23.80
C GLY A 50 -4.82 2.01 -23.55
N ALA A 51 -4.48 1.31 -22.47
CA ALA A 51 -3.10 0.93 -22.18
C ALA A 51 -2.63 -0.11 -23.21
N SER A 52 -1.39 0.03 -23.70
CA SER A 52 -0.79 -0.95 -24.60
C SER A 52 -0.56 -2.31 -23.94
N ASP A 53 -0.47 -2.31 -22.61
CA ASP A 53 -0.26 -3.49 -21.78
C ASP A 53 -1.39 -3.60 -20.74
N PRO A 54 -2.19 -4.69 -20.73
CA PRO A 54 -3.30 -4.86 -19.79
C PRO A 54 -2.90 -4.74 -18.31
N ARG A 55 -1.68 -5.18 -17.96
CA ARG A 55 -1.19 -5.13 -16.58
C ARG A 55 -0.98 -3.69 -16.10
N GLU A 56 -0.55 -2.80 -16.99
CA GLU A 56 -0.45 -1.37 -16.68
C GLU A 56 -1.83 -0.75 -16.46
N GLY A 57 -2.83 -1.15 -17.26
CA GLY A 57 -4.21 -0.71 -17.07
C GLY A 57 -4.80 -1.14 -15.72
N LYS A 58 -4.51 -2.36 -15.27
CA LYS A 58 -4.89 -2.85 -13.94
C LYS A 58 -4.14 -2.14 -12.82
N LEU A 59 -2.83 -1.95 -12.96
CA LEU A 59 -2.03 -1.21 -11.98
C LEU A 59 -2.53 0.22 -11.78
N LEU A 60 -2.88 0.93 -12.87
CA LEU A 60 -3.46 2.27 -12.78
C LEU A 60 -4.76 2.29 -11.98
N GLN A 61 -5.62 1.30 -12.23
CA GLN A 61 -6.89 1.15 -11.52
C GLN A 61 -6.67 0.84 -10.04
N LEU A 62 -5.69 0.00 -9.70
CA LEU A 62 -5.33 -0.30 -8.30
C LEU A 62 -4.80 0.95 -7.58
N LEU A 63 -3.86 1.68 -8.20
CA LEU A 63 -3.31 2.92 -7.66
C LEU A 63 -4.41 3.97 -7.45
N TYR A 64 -5.34 4.05 -8.40
CA TYR A 64 -6.51 4.92 -8.28
C TYR A 64 -7.49 4.46 -7.19
N ALA A 65 -7.77 3.17 -7.08
CA ALA A 65 -8.69 2.63 -6.08
C ALA A 65 -8.15 2.83 -4.66
N THR A 66 -6.84 2.71 -4.50
CA THR A 66 -6.14 2.96 -3.23
C THR A 66 -5.85 4.43 -2.95
N ARG A 67 -6.28 5.33 -3.85
CA ARG A 67 -5.96 6.76 -3.73
C ARG A 67 -6.75 7.53 -2.68
N GLN A 68 -7.81 6.94 -2.13
CA GLN A 68 -8.65 7.73 -1.23
C GLN A 68 -7.88 8.12 0.03
N SER A 69 -8.03 9.40 0.36
CA SER A 69 -7.40 10.11 1.45
C SER A 69 -8.28 10.08 2.70
N PRO A 70 -7.87 9.42 3.79
CA PRO A 70 -8.60 9.49 5.05
C PRO A 70 -7.86 10.32 6.12
N VAL A 71 -6.71 10.94 5.80
CA VAL A 71 -5.91 11.71 6.77
C VAL A 71 -6.00 13.20 6.45
N ASN A 72 -6.46 14.02 7.39
CA ASN A 72 -6.38 15.47 7.23
C ASN A 72 -4.95 15.96 7.51
N HIS A 73 -4.48 17.01 6.82
CA HIS A 73 -3.18 17.63 7.12
C HIS A 73 -3.06 18.06 8.59
N PHE A 74 -4.19 18.40 9.21
CA PHE A 74 -4.23 18.77 10.62
C PHE A 74 -5.34 18.00 11.34
N ILE A 75 -4.96 17.23 12.35
CA ILE A 75 -5.86 16.70 13.38
C ILE A 75 -5.21 16.93 14.74
N THR A 76 -6.01 17.03 15.79
CA THR A 76 -5.49 17.12 17.16
C THR A 76 -5.28 15.72 17.75
N ASP A 77 -4.47 15.64 18.81
CA ASP A 77 -4.33 14.42 19.62
C ASP A 77 -5.69 13.90 20.10
N ASP A 78 -6.62 14.77 20.50
CA ASP A 78 -7.97 14.37 20.92
C ASP A 78 -8.78 13.77 19.76
N ARG A 79 -8.61 14.30 18.54
CA ARG A 79 -9.23 13.70 17.35
C ARG A 79 -8.62 12.34 17.04
N LEU A 80 -7.29 12.21 17.12
CA LEU A 80 -6.60 10.93 16.98
C LEU A 80 -7.09 9.93 18.03
N ALA A 81 -7.23 10.35 19.29
CA ALA A 81 -7.70 9.51 20.39
C ALA A 81 -9.15 9.05 20.17
N LYS A 82 -10.02 9.93 19.64
CA LYS A 82 -11.40 9.58 19.25
C LYS A 82 -11.48 8.59 18.09
N LEU A 83 -10.52 8.63 17.16
CA LEU A 83 -10.41 7.65 16.06
C LEU A 83 -9.95 6.29 16.58
N PHE A 84 -9.02 6.28 17.54
CA PHE A 84 -8.54 5.05 18.17
C PHE A 84 -9.54 4.46 19.18
N GLY A 85 -10.36 5.27 19.85
CA GLY A 85 -11.26 4.78 20.91
C GLY A 85 -10.50 3.97 21.98
N THR A 86 -11.14 2.95 22.56
CA THR A 86 -10.54 2.07 23.57
C THR A 86 -9.73 0.91 22.98
N ALA A 87 -10.01 0.48 21.73
CA ALA A 87 -9.46 -0.74 21.13
C ALA A 87 -9.11 -0.63 19.63
N ALA A 88 -8.90 0.59 19.10
CA ALA A 88 -8.64 0.84 17.67
C ALA A 88 -9.72 0.33 16.68
N GLY A 89 -10.89 -0.08 17.18
CA GLY A 89 -11.93 -0.73 16.39
C GLY A 89 -12.40 0.12 15.20
N ARG A 90 -12.57 1.44 15.38
CA ARG A 90 -13.02 2.33 14.29
C ARG A 90 -12.04 2.41 13.13
N ILE A 91 -10.74 2.48 13.42
CA ILE A 91 -9.70 2.50 12.39
C ILE A 91 -9.64 1.16 11.67
N THR A 92 -9.65 0.07 12.43
CA THR A 92 -9.65 -1.29 11.89
C THR A 92 -10.83 -1.49 10.94
N THR A 93 -12.05 -1.21 11.41
CA THR A 93 -13.27 -1.29 10.61
C THR A 93 -13.20 -0.41 9.37
N ALA A 94 -12.74 0.84 9.48
CA ALA A 94 -12.62 1.75 8.34
C ALA A 94 -11.64 1.22 7.28
N GLN A 95 -10.48 0.71 7.68
CA GLN A 95 -9.50 0.13 6.74
C GLN A 95 -10.01 -1.17 6.12
N THR A 96 -10.67 -2.04 6.89
CA THR A 96 -11.31 -3.24 6.33
C THR A 96 -12.38 -2.89 5.28
N HIS A 97 -13.25 -1.93 5.55
CA HIS A 97 -14.25 -1.49 4.56
C HIS A 97 -13.61 -0.82 3.34
N PHE A 98 -12.53 -0.05 3.54
CA PHE A 98 -11.77 0.53 2.45
C PHE A 98 -11.23 -0.53 1.49
N TRP A 99 -10.73 -1.66 1.99
CA TRP A 99 -10.17 -2.72 1.15
C TRP A 99 -11.23 -3.65 0.56
N LYS A 100 -12.38 -3.82 1.21
CA LYS A 100 -13.50 -4.63 0.67
C LYS A 100 -14.04 -4.16 -0.68
N ARG A 101 -13.80 -2.90 -1.05
CA ARG A 101 -14.27 -2.32 -2.33
C ARG A 101 -13.26 -2.39 -3.47
N ILE A 102 -12.06 -2.94 -3.20
CA ILE A 102 -11.00 -3.07 -4.19
C ILE A 102 -11.10 -4.49 -4.74
N ASP A 103 -11.29 -4.60 -6.04
CA ASP A 103 -11.43 -5.89 -6.72
C ASP A 103 -10.14 -6.70 -6.62
N GLN A 104 -10.28 -8.00 -6.34
CA GLN A 104 -9.14 -8.90 -6.17
C GLN A 104 -8.29 -8.98 -7.45
N ASP A 105 -8.92 -8.97 -8.63
CA ASP A 105 -8.22 -8.97 -9.92
C ASP A 105 -7.25 -7.77 -10.10
N LEU A 106 -7.52 -6.64 -9.44
CA LEU A 106 -6.59 -5.51 -9.43
C LEU A 106 -5.39 -5.77 -8.54
N ILE A 107 -5.55 -6.52 -7.45
CA ILE A 107 -4.46 -6.88 -6.53
C ILE A 107 -3.58 -7.98 -7.15
N ASP A 108 -4.18 -8.93 -7.88
CA ASP A 108 -3.48 -10.04 -8.51
C ASP A 108 -2.52 -9.58 -9.62
N VAL A 109 -2.69 -8.36 -10.17
CA VAL A 109 -1.72 -7.76 -11.11
C VAL A 109 -0.30 -7.68 -10.53
N LEU A 110 -0.19 -7.69 -9.20
CA LEU A 110 1.11 -7.68 -8.54
C LEU A 110 1.93 -8.92 -8.91
N GLU A 111 1.32 -10.06 -9.18
CA GLU A 111 2.04 -11.29 -9.57
C GLU A 111 2.82 -11.14 -10.89
N GLU A 112 2.55 -10.10 -11.67
CA GLU A 112 3.12 -9.85 -12.99
C GLU A 112 4.39 -8.97 -12.97
N TYR A 113 4.84 -8.53 -11.78
CA TYR A 113 6.02 -7.69 -11.60
C TYR A 113 7.16 -8.41 -10.89
N PRO A 114 8.43 -8.10 -11.22
CA PRO A 114 9.60 -8.63 -10.50
C PRO A 114 9.61 -8.28 -9.01
N PRO A 115 10.29 -9.07 -8.15
CA PRO A 115 10.36 -8.85 -6.71
C PRO A 115 10.80 -7.44 -6.30
N GLU A 116 11.80 -6.87 -6.97
CA GLU A 116 12.37 -5.56 -6.66
C GLU A 116 11.37 -4.43 -6.97
N VAL A 117 10.59 -4.62 -8.04
CA VAL A 117 9.50 -3.71 -8.40
C VAL A 117 8.33 -3.89 -7.45
N MET A 118 8.06 -5.13 -7.02
CA MET A 118 6.96 -5.45 -6.13
C MET A 118 7.08 -4.77 -4.78
N GLU A 119 8.27 -4.78 -4.19
CA GLU A 119 8.54 -4.08 -2.95
C GLU A 119 8.11 -2.61 -3.05
N ILE A 120 8.57 -1.93 -4.09
CA ILE A 120 8.24 -0.54 -4.40
C ILE A 120 6.73 -0.35 -4.57
N LEU A 121 6.08 -1.21 -5.35
CA LEU A 121 4.64 -1.12 -5.61
C LEU A 121 3.84 -1.28 -4.32
N VAL A 122 4.21 -2.20 -3.43
CA VAL A 122 3.53 -2.38 -2.14
C VAL A 122 3.58 -1.10 -1.31
N TYR A 123 4.74 -0.44 -1.22
CA TYR A 123 4.86 0.85 -0.52
C TYR A 123 3.96 1.92 -1.16
N VAL A 124 4.02 2.09 -2.47
CA VAL A 124 3.23 3.12 -3.18
C VAL A 124 1.73 2.86 -3.07
N ILE A 125 1.28 1.61 -3.23
CA ILE A 125 -0.13 1.23 -3.15
C ILE A 125 -0.65 1.41 -1.72
N ALA A 126 0.14 1.02 -0.72
CA ALA A 126 -0.24 1.17 0.68
C ALA A 126 -0.29 2.63 1.15
N GLN A 127 0.44 3.53 0.48
CA GLN A 127 0.57 4.90 0.93
C GLN A 127 -0.78 5.66 1.01
N PRO A 128 -1.14 6.18 2.19
CA PRO A 128 -2.26 7.10 2.34
C PRO A 128 -1.89 8.51 1.86
N PHE A 129 -2.92 9.29 1.53
CA PHE A 129 -2.80 10.70 1.18
C PHE A 129 -3.22 11.59 2.33
N TYR A 130 -2.64 12.78 2.41
CA TYR A 130 -3.27 13.88 3.11
C TYR A 130 -4.35 14.56 2.25
N SER A 131 -5.53 14.74 2.83
CA SER A 131 -6.62 15.44 2.19
C SER A 131 -6.33 16.92 2.32
N GLY A 132 -6.32 17.64 1.20
CA GLY A 132 -6.12 19.09 1.14
C GLY A 132 -7.23 19.92 1.82
N ILE A 133 -8.09 19.31 2.65
CA ILE A 133 -9.03 20.01 3.51
C ILE A 133 -8.20 20.81 4.52
N ARG A 134 -8.05 22.10 4.23
CA ARG A 134 -7.47 23.10 5.13
C ARG A 134 -8.36 23.22 6.36
N HIS A 135 -7.76 23.35 7.53
CA HIS A 135 -8.52 23.66 8.73
C HIS A 135 -9.13 25.07 8.56
N PRO A 136 -10.40 25.30 8.94
CA PRO A 136 -10.99 26.64 8.81
C PRO A 136 -10.24 27.72 9.61
N ASP A 137 -9.54 27.33 10.69
CA ASP A 137 -8.77 28.26 11.54
C ASP A 137 -7.28 28.40 11.19
N THR A 138 -6.79 27.80 10.09
CA THR A 138 -5.38 27.99 9.67
C THR A 138 -5.25 29.24 8.80
N HIS A 139 -4.94 30.38 9.43
CA HIS A 139 -4.46 31.61 8.77
C HIS A 139 -3.04 31.49 8.18
N TYR A 140 -2.43 30.31 8.25
CA TYR A 140 -1.09 30.04 7.73
C TYR A 140 -1.19 29.39 6.35
N GLU A 141 -0.68 30.07 5.32
CA GLU A 141 -0.71 29.64 3.92
C GLU A 141 0.13 28.37 3.62
N SER A 142 0.80 27.81 4.63
CA SER A 142 1.39 26.47 4.59
C SER A 142 0.84 25.63 5.76
N ALA A 143 -0.12 24.75 5.48
CA ALA A 143 -0.58 23.79 6.48
C ALA A 143 0.54 22.78 6.76
N THR A 144 1.40 23.06 7.75
CA THR A 144 2.35 22.09 8.26
C THR A 144 1.56 20.90 8.82
N THR A 145 1.94 19.70 8.41
CA THR A 145 1.24 18.49 8.82
C THR A 145 1.40 18.31 10.33
N SER A 146 0.30 18.14 11.06
CA SER A 146 0.38 17.93 12.52
C SER A 146 1.00 16.57 12.86
N TRP A 147 1.64 16.46 14.03
CA TRP A 147 2.18 15.18 14.52
C TRP A 147 1.11 14.08 14.61
N ALA A 148 -0.09 14.42 15.08
CA ALA A 148 -1.19 13.48 15.14
C ALA A 148 -1.64 13.03 13.73
N SER A 149 -1.57 13.92 12.74
CA SER A 149 -1.80 13.57 11.32
C SER A 149 -0.73 12.63 10.79
N GLN A 150 0.55 12.88 11.08
CA GLN A 150 1.67 12.00 10.71
C GLN A 150 1.51 10.62 11.33
N SER A 151 1.20 10.55 12.63
CA SER A 151 0.97 9.27 13.30
C SER A 151 -0.24 8.53 12.72
N LEU A 152 -1.34 9.21 12.39
CA LEU A 152 -2.47 8.55 11.73
C LEU A 152 -2.11 8.03 10.32
N TRP A 153 -1.28 8.79 9.60
CA TRP A 153 -0.78 8.38 8.29
C TRP A 153 0.06 7.10 8.39
N GLU A 154 0.96 7.00 9.36
CA GLU A 154 1.79 5.81 9.61
C GLU A 154 0.94 4.58 9.95
N VAL A 155 -0.08 4.78 10.79
CA VAL A 155 -1.05 3.75 11.15
C VAL A 155 -1.77 3.23 9.92
N TYR A 156 -2.29 4.12 9.07
CA TYR A 156 -2.98 3.72 7.86
C TYR A 156 -2.05 3.06 6.84
N ASN A 157 -0.82 3.55 6.69
CA ASN A 157 0.17 2.93 5.81
C ASN A 157 0.46 1.49 6.26
N SER A 158 0.70 1.29 7.55
CA SER A 158 0.95 -0.03 8.14
C SER A 158 -0.24 -0.98 7.94
N PHE A 159 -1.46 -0.52 8.23
CA PHE A 159 -2.68 -1.29 7.95
C PHE A 159 -2.79 -1.73 6.49
N ARG A 160 -2.49 -0.82 5.57
CA ARG A 160 -2.62 -1.06 4.14
C ARG A 160 -1.58 -2.04 3.61
N ARG A 161 -0.35 -2.01 4.13
CA ARG A 161 0.67 -3.03 3.83
C ARG A 161 0.23 -4.42 4.31
N VAL A 162 -0.27 -4.50 5.54
CA VAL A 162 -0.80 -5.75 6.10
C VAL A 162 -1.98 -6.26 5.28
N GLU A 163 -2.91 -5.40 4.87
CA GLU A 163 -4.05 -5.78 4.04
C GLU A 163 -3.64 -6.25 2.63
N LEU A 164 -2.61 -5.64 2.03
CA LEU A 164 -2.02 -6.13 0.79
C LEU A 164 -1.45 -7.54 0.97
N ALA A 165 -0.69 -7.78 2.05
CA ALA A 165 -0.14 -9.11 2.35
C ALA A 165 -1.23 -10.15 2.71
N ARG A 166 -2.36 -9.72 3.29
CA ARG A 166 -3.52 -10.60 3.50
C ARG A 166 -4.21 -10.99 2.20
N ARG A 167 -4.18 -10.14 1.18
CA ARG A 167 -4.95 -10.33 -0.06
C ARG A 167 -4.12 -10.83 -1.24
N SER A 168 -2.82 -10.55 -1.25
CA SER A 168 -1.91 -10.96 -2.31
C SER A 168 -0.99 -12.05 -1.81
N LEU A 169 -1.07 -13.23 -2.43
CA LEU A 169 -0.23 -14.36 -2.09
C LEU A 169 1.26 -14.04 -2.33
N VAL A 170 1.60 -13.35 -3.42
CA VAL A 170 2.99 -12.95 -3.69
C VAL A 170 3.54 -11.98 -2.65
N VAL A 171 2.74 -11.00 -2.20
CA VAL A 171 3.19 -10.07 -1.15
C VAL A 171 3.40 -10.83 0.17
N ARG A 172 2.51 -11.77 0.50
CA ARG A 172 2.66 -12.61 1.69
C ARG A 172 3.89 -13.50 1.60
N LEU A 173 4.14 -14.10 0.45
CA LEU A 173 5.28 -14.99 0.20
C LEU A 173 6.59 -14.21 0.33
N MET A 174 6.66 -13.04 -0.28
CA MET A 174 7.81 -12.14 -0.14
C MET A 174 8.01 -11.65 1.29
N ALA A 175 6.94 -11.44 2.06
CA ALA A 175 7.03 -11.06 3.45
C ALA A 175 7.58 -12.18 4.34
N GLU A 176 7.16 -13.43 4.13
CA GLU A 176 7.68 -14.58 4.86
C GLU A 176 9.16 -14.86 4.56
N GLU A 177 9.62 -14.57 3.34
CA GLU A 177 11.03 -14.69 2.95
C GLU A 177 11.85 -13.44 3.32
N GLY A 178 11.25 -12.44 3.98
CA GLY A 178 11.93 -11.24 4.46
C GLY A 178 12.32 -10.24 3.36
N ILE A 179 11.75 -10.37 2.16
CA ILE A 179 12.00 -9.46 1.03
C ILE A 179 11.20 -8.17 1.19
N ILE A 180 9.95 -8.26 1.64
CA ILE A 180 9.11 -7.09 1.95
C ILE A 180 8.87 -7.06 3.44
N GLU A 181 9.25 -5.97 4.10
CA GLU A 181 8.86 -5.76 5.49
C GLU A 181 7.34 -5.60 5.59
N ILE A 182 6.68 -6.31 6.50
CA ILE A 182 5.28 -6.09 6.83
C ILE A 182 5.21 -5.88 8.35
N PRO A 183 4.70 -4.73 8.83
CA PRO A 183 4.70 -4.44 10.24
C PRO A 183 3.81 -5.43 11.00
N ASP A 184 4.33 -5.94 12.12
CA ASP A 184 3.60 -6.76 13.09
C ASP A 184 2.77 -5.89 14.05
N ARG A 185 3.13 -4.61 14.19
CA ARG A 185 2.41 -3.61 14.97
C ARG A 185 2.64 -2.19 14.48
N VAL A 186 1.77 -1.27 14.88
CA VAL A 186 1.95 0.17 14.71
C VAL A 186 1.39 0.95 15.89
N GLY A 187 2.00 2.09 16.23
CA GLY A 187 1.57 2.96 17.31
C GLY A 187 0.86 4.21 16.81
N ALA A 188 -0.24 4.60 17.47
CA ALA A 188 -0.66 6.00 17.49
C ALA A 188 0.03 6.75 18.62
N HIS A 189 0.80 7.76 18.25
CA HIS A 189 1.59 8.58 19.14
C HIS A 189 0.87 9.89 19.47
N PHE A 190 0.85 10.25 20.74
CA PHE A 190 0.17 11.43 21.28
C PHE A 190 1.20 12.31 21.99
N LEU A 191 1.74 13.30 21.30
CA LEU A 191 2.86 14.09 21.81
C LEU A 191 2.42 15.19 22.79
N TRP A 192 1.27 15.83 22.55
CA TRP A 192 0.89 17.07 23.24
C TRP A 192 -0.18 16.87 24.30
N SER A 193 -0.98 15.80 24.19
CA SER A 193 -2.05 15.49 25.13
C SER A 193 -1.61 14.70 26.37
N GLY A 194 -0.35 14.25 26.44
CA GLY A 194 0.16 13.39 27.53
C GLY A 194 -0.46 11.98 27.57
N ARG A 195 -1.24 11.60 26.55
CA ARG A 195 -1.83 10.27 26.45
C ARG A 195 -0.77 9.23 26.09
N PRO A 196 -0.87 7.98 26.57
CA PRO A 196 0.06 6.93 26.17
C PRO A 196 -0.13 6.55 24.70
N THR A 197 0.95 6.10 24.07
CA THR A 197 0.90 5.52 22.72
C THR A 197 -0.09 4.35 22.69
N ARG A 198 -0.93 4.30 21.66
CA ARG A 198 -1.90 3.21 21.45
C ARG A 198 -1.39 2.27 20.36
N TRP A 199 -1.03 1.07 20.75
CA TRP A 199 -0.55 0.04 19.84
C TRP A 199 -1.70 -0.70 19.17
N ILE A 200 -1.50 -1.03 17.90
CA ILE A 200 -2.31 -1.95 17.12
C ILE A 200 -1.39 -3.08 16.70
N TYR A 201 -1.78 -4.31 16.98
CA TYR A 201 -1.07 -5.50 16.56
C TYR A 201 -1.76 -6.10 15.35
N PHE A 202 -0.96 -6.63 14.43
CA PHE A 202 -1.41 -7.20 13.18
C PHE A 202 -1.09 -8.68 13.16
N ASP A 203 -2.14 -9.50 13.09
CA ASP A 203 -1.99 -10.91 12.77
C ASP A 203 -1.93 -11.05 11.25
N LEU A 204 -0.73 -11.20 10.71
CA LEU A 204 -0.52 -11.58 9.32
C LEU A 204 -0.72 -13.11 9.23
N PRO A 205 -1.70 -13.61 8.46
CA PRO A 205 -1.85 -15.04 8.26
C PRO A 205 -0.60 -15.58 7.60
N ARG A 206 -0.06 -16.67 8.13
CA ARG A 206 1.04 -17.40 7.49
C ARG A 206 0.51 -18.15 6.27
N ILE A 207 1.39 -18.38 5.30
CA ILE A 207 1.08 -19.26 4.18
C ILE A 207 1.02 -20.69 4.70
N ASP A 208 -0.12 -21.34 4.48
CA ASP A 208 -0.39 -22.70 4.89
C ASP A 208 -0.94 -23.56 3.73
N VAL A 209 -1.36 -24.79 4.04
CA VAL A 209 -1.84 -25.76 3.05
C VAL A 209 -3.08 -25.25 2.29
N SER A 210 -3.88 -24.36 2.89
CA SER A 210 -5.06 -23.78 2.22
C SER A 210 -4.69 -22.85 1.05
N ASP A 211 -3.46 -22.32 1.02
CA ASP A 211 -2.95 -21.49 -0.08
C ASP A 211 -2.43 -22.34 -1.27
N ALA A 212 -2.50 -23.68 -1.19
CA ALA A 212 -2.00 -24.60 -2.23
C ALA A 212 -2.46 -24.26 -3.66
N PRO A 213 -3.73 -23.91 -3.94
CA PRO A 213 -4.15 -23.54 -5.29
C PRO A 213 -3.43 -22.30 -5.84
N GLY A 214 -3.15 -21.32 -4.98
CA GLY A 214 -2.41 -20.13 -5.36
C GLY A 214 -0.91 -20.41 -5.56
N LEU A 215 -0.31 -21.24 -4.70
CA LEU A 215 1.08 -21.65 -4.86
C LEU A 215 1.28 -22.47 -6.14
N LEU A 216 0.34 -23.36 -6.47
CA LEU A 216 0.30 -24.08 -7.74
C LEU A 216 0.23 -23.15 -8.95
N ARG A 217 -0.58 -22.09 -8.89
CA ARG A 217 -0.62 -21.06 -9.94
C ARG A 217 0.73 -20.35 -10.08
N LEU A 218 1.38 -20.05 -8.96
CA LEU A 218 2.66 -19.33 -8.93
C LEU A 218 3.86 -20.19 -9.31
N LYS A 219 3.75 -21.53 -9.28
CA LYS A 219 4.87 -22.44 -9.57
C LYS A 219 5.49 -22.23 -10.95
N ASP A 220 4.70 -21.74 -11.91
CA ASP A 220 5.10 -21.49 -13.29
C ASP A 220 5.32 -19.99 -13.55
N ASN A 221 5.19 -19.14 -12.52
CA ASN A 221 5.45 -17.71 -12.62
C ASN A 221 6.97 -17.46 -12.77
N PRO A 222 7.40 -16.63 -13.73
CA PRO A 222 8.82 -16.39 -14.01
C PRO A 222 9.59 -15.71 -12.87
N TYR A 223 8.89 -15.03 -11.96
CA TYR A 223 9.48 -14.31 -10.83
C TYR A 223 9.39 -15.08 -9.52
N TYR A 224 8.24 -15.73 -9.29
CA TYR A 224 7.90 -16.30 -7.99
C TYR A 224 7.91 -17.84 -7.97
N GLY A 225 8.18 -18.49 -9.11
CA GLY A 225 8.12 -19.95 -9.23
C GLY A 225 9.03 -20.70 -8.26
N GLU A 226 10.26 -20.22 -8.05
CA GLU A 226 11.18 -20.83 -7.08
C GLU A 226 10.69 -20.68 -5.65
N LEU A 227 10.25 -19.49 -5.25
CA LEU A 227 9.70 -19.23 -3.92
C LEU A 227 8.44 -20.06 -3.66
N ALA A 228 7.55 -20.16 -4.67
CA ALA A 228 6.34 -20.95 -4.57
C ALA A 228 6.65 -22.44 -4.39
N ARG A 229 7.55 -23.02 -5.19
CA ARG A 229 7.98 -24.41 -5.06
C ARG A 229 8.63 -24.68 -3.70
N ALA A 230 9.57 -23.84 -3.27
CA ALA A 230 10.22 -23.98 -1.96
C ALA A 230 9.19 -23.93 -0.82
N LYS A 231 8.17 -23.07 -0.92
CA LYS A 231 7.11 -23.00 0.08
C LYS A 231 6.20 -24.23 0.04
N MET A 232 5.88 -24.75 -1.15
CA MET A 232 5.10 -25.99 -1.32
C MET A 232 5.81 -27.20 -0.74
N ASP A 233 7.12 -27.32 -0.95
CA ASP A 233 7.95 -28.39 -0.39
C ASP A 233 7.93 -28.35 1.15
N ARG A 234 8.10 -27.16 1.75
CA ARG A 234 8.00 -26.96 3.21
C ARG A 234 6.63 -27.34 3.78
N LEU A 235 5.58 -27.24 2.96
CA LEU A 235 4.20 -27.57 3.33
C LEU A 235 3.78 -29.01 2.94
N ASN A 236 4.68 -29.79 2.33
CA ASN A 236 4.40 -31.13 1.79
C ASN A 236 3.21 -31.15 0.80
N ILE A 237 3.05 -30.10 -0.01
CA ILE A 237 2.03 -30.03 -1.05
C ILE A 237 2.53 -30.78 -2.28
N THR A 238 1.77 -31.75 -2.79
CA THR A 238 2.11 -32.53 -4.00
C THR A 238 1.62 -31.82 -5.26
N TYR A 239 2.43 -31.78 -6.33
CA TYR A 239 2.15 -31.02 -7.56
C TYR A 239 2.78 -31.55 -8.83
#